data_AF-A0A151UEX9-F1
#
_entry.id   AF-A0A151UEX9-F1
#
_cell.length_a   1.000
_cell.length_b   1.000
_cell.length_c   1.000
_cell.angle_alpha   90.00
_cell.angle_beta   90.00
_cell.angle_gamma   90.00
#
_symmetry.space_group_name_H-M   'P 1'
#
loop_
_entity.id
_entity.type
_entity.pdbx_description
1 polymer ?
#
loop_
_entity_poly.entity_id
_entity_poly.type
_entity_poly.pdbx_seq_one_letter_code
_entity_poly.pdbx_strand_id
1 'polypeptide(L)' 'LKPWTLSFSFGRALQQSTLKTWGGKKENIGKAQESFLARCKANSEATLGKYVGGSGTGLASESLYVKDYKY' A
#
# COMPACT_ATOMS: atom_id res chain seq x y z
N LEU A 1 -2.98 22.18 -16.37
CA LEU A 1 -3.56 20.84 -16.15
C LEU A 1 -2.65 19.80 -16.80
N LYS A 2 -2.45 18.63 -16.19
CA LYS A 2 -1.78 17.50 -16.87
C LYS A 2 -2.81 16.82 -17.80
N PRO A 3 -2.47 16.50 -19.06
CA PRO A 3 -3.46 16.02 -20.04
C PRO A 3 -3.82 14.53 -19.89
N TRP A 4 -3.17 13.80 -18.97
CA TRP A 4 -3.48 12.40 -18.66
C TRP A 4 -3.59 12.17 -17.15
N THR A 5 -4.49 11.27 -16.76
CA THR A 5 -4.62 10.83 -15.37
C THR A 5 -3.40 10.01 -14.97
N LEU A 6 -2.67 10.50 -13.98
CA LEU A 6 -1.59 9.76 -13.31
C LEU A 6 -2.19 9.00 -12.13
N SER A 7 -2.32 7.69 -12.26
CA SER A 7 -2.86 6.79 -11.25
C SER A 7 -1.90 5.63 -10.97
N PHE A 8 -2.28 4.71 -10.09
CA PHE A 8 -1.47 3.56 -9.70
C PHE A 8 -2.07 2.23 -10.19
N SER A 9 -1.19 1.28 -10.48
CA SER A 9 -1.51 -0.14 -10.66
C SER A 9 -0.46 -0.94 -9.89
N PHE A 10 -0.76 -1.23 -8.63
CA PHE A 10 0.23 -1.76 -7.68
C PHE A 10 -0.17 -3.17 -7.21
N GLY A 11 0.74 -4.13 -7.37
CA GLY A 11 0.66 -5.43 -6.70
C GLY A 11 1.29 -5.36 -5.30
N ARG A 12 2.61 -5.54 -5.24
CA ARG A 12 3.37 -5.63 -3.99
C ARG A 12 3.22 -4.42 -3.06
N ALA A 13 3.21 -3.21 -3.59
CA ALA A 13 3.12 -1.99 -2.78
C ALA A 13 1.76 -1.83 -2.06
N LEU A 14 0.70 -2.49 -2.55
CA LEU A 14 -0.60 -2.53 -1.88
C LEU A 14 -0.75 -3.75 -0.95
N GLN A 15 -0.25 -4.90 -1.36
CA GLN A 15 -0.57 -6.17 -0.71
C GLN A 15 0.44 -6.61 0.36
N GLN A 16 1.70 -6.14 0.33
CA GLN A 16 2.73 -6.69 1.21
C GLN A 16 2.44 -6.49 2.70
N SER A 17 1.99 -5.31 3.12
CA SER A 17 1.62 -5.06 4.53
C SER A 17 0.39 -5.86 4.95
N THR A 18 -0.60 -5.97 4.06
CA THR A 18 -1.81 -6.77 4.25
C THR A 18 -1.49 -8.25 4.43
N LEU A 19 -0.65 -8.82 3.56
CA LEU A 19 -0.24 -10.23 3.63
C LEU A 19 0.54 -10.52 4.91
N LYS A 20 1.47 -9.65 5.29
CA LYS A 20 2.21 -9.75 6.57
C LYS A 20 1.27 -9.69 7.77
N THR A 21 0.26 -8.82 7.74
CA THR A 21 -0.70 -8.65 8.84
C THR A 21 -1.67 -9.82 8.93
N TRP A 22 -2.10 -10.36 7.79
CA TRP A 22 -2.99 -11.51 7.72
C TRP A 22 -2.31 -12.78 8.22
N GLY A 23 -1.12 -13.10 7.71
CA GLY A 23 -0.37 -14.30 8.10
C GLY A 23 -1.12 -15.63 7.87
N GLY A 24 -2.13 -15.65 6.98
CA GLY A 24 -2.98 -16.82 6.71
C GLY A 24 -4.01 -17.14 7.81
N LYS A 25 -4.13 -16.30 8.83
CA LYS A 25 -4.96 -16.53 10.01
C LYS A 25 -6.33 -15.85 9.88
N LYS A 26 -7.42 -16.58 10.12
CA LYS A 26 -8.79 -16.05 9.96
C LYS A 26 -9.08 -14.92 10.96
N GLU A 27 -8.54 -15.03 12.16
CA GLU A 27 -8.62 -14.02 13.22
C GLU A 27 -7.98 -12.67 12.84
N ASN A 28 -7.08 -12.66 11.85
CA ASN A 28 -6.39 -11.45 11.39
C ASN A 28 -7.04 -10.78 10.18
N ILE A 29 -8.14 -11.33 9.64
CA ILE A 29 -8.79 -10.79 8.44
C ILE A 29 -9.16 -9.31 8.62
N GLY A 30 -9.79 -8.95 9.74
CA GLY A 30 -10.18 -7.55 10.01
C GLY A 30 -8.98 -6.60 10.04
N LYS A 31 -7.91 -6.98 10.73
CA LYS A 31 -6.66 -6.18 10.80
C LYS A 31 -5.98 -6.06 9.44
N ALA A 32 -5.99 -7.13 8.64
CA ALA A 32 -5.42 -7.13 7.30
C ALA A 32 -6.21 -6.21 6.34
N GLN A 33 -7.55 -6.22 6.42
CA GLN A 33 -8.41 -5.32 5.66
C GLN A 33 -8.17 -3.86 6.01
N GLU A 34 -7.99 -3.55 7.30
CA GLU A 34 -7.66 -2.20 7.76
C GLU A 34 -6.31 -1.72 7.19
N SER A 35 -5.28 -2.58 7.25
CA SER A 35 -3.96 -2.30 6.65
C SER A 35 -4.05 -2.06 5.14
N PHE A 36 -4.85 -2.87 4.43
CA PHE A 36 -5.08 -2.72 3.00
C PHE A 36 -5.75 -1.37 2.68
N LEU A 37 -6.82 -1.03 3.40
CA LEU A 37 -7.55 0.21 3.20
C LEU A 37 -6.67 1.44 3.45
N ALA A 38 -5.81 1.40 4.46
CA ALA A 38 -4.85 2.47 4.73
C ALA A 38 -3.90 2.70 3.55
N ARG A 39 -3.43 1.64 2.88
CA ARG A 39 -2.59 1.76 1.68
C ARG A 39 -3.37 2.25 0.46
N CYS A 40 -4.61 1.79 0.26
CA CYS A 40 -5.49 2.30 -0.79
C CYS A 40 -5.74 3.81 -0.64
N LYS A 41 -6.00 4.28 0.59
CA LYS A 41 -6.18 5.71 0.88
C LYS A 41 -4.91 6.52 0.58
N ALA A 42 -3.75 6.06 1.07
CA ALA A 42 -2.48 6.72 0.80
C ALA A 42 -2.19 6.85 -0.71
N ASN A 43 -2.44 5.79 -1.49
CA ASN A 43 -2.25 5.84 -2.93
C ASN A 43 -3.26 6.75 -3.62
N SER A 44 -4.53 6.77 -3.17
CA SER A 44 -5.54 7.70 -3.68
C SER A 44 -5.21 9.17 -3.37
N GLU A 45 -4.61 9.46 -2.23
CA GLU A 45 -4.13 10.81 -1.90
C GLU A 45 -2.92 11.19 -2.76
N ALA A 46 -2.05 10.22 -3.07
CA ALA A 46 -0.88 10.43 -3.90
C ALA A 46 -1.23 10.78 -5.35
N THR A 47 -2.28 10.16 -5.94
CA THR A 47 -2.75 10.53 -7.28
C THR A 47 -3.27 11.97 -7.35
N LEU A 48 -3.77 12.49 -6.24
CA LEU A 48 -4.22 13.87 -6.10
C LEU A 48 -3.09 14.84 -5.70
N GLY A 49 -1.88 14.35 -5.44
CA GLY A 49 -0.76 15.15 -4.91
C GLY A 49 -0.99 15.65 -3.48
N LYS A 50 -1.91 15.02 -2.74
CA LYS A 50 -2.29 15.41 -1.37
C LYS A 50 -1.68 14.50 -0.30
N TYR A 51 -0.95 13.47 -0.70
CA TYR A 51 -0.30 12.57 0.23
C TYR A 51 0.83 13.29 0.97
N VAL A 52 0.60 13.58 2.25
CA VAL A 52 1.59 14.12 3.17
C VAL A 52 2.23 12.89 3.84
N GLY A 53 3.40 12.47 3.34
CA GLY A 53 4.07 11.25 3.81
C GLY A 53 4.11 11.17 5.34
N GLY A 54 3.62 10.06 5.91
CA GLY A 54 3.46 9.90 7.36
C GLY A 54 2.32 8.97 7.78
N SER A 55 1.34 8.71 6.90
CA SER A 55 0.19 7.82 7.20
C SER A 55 0.53 6.32 7.16
N GLY A 56 1.81 5.96 7.04
CA GLY A 56 2.30 4.59 7.12
C GLY A 56 2.86 4.32 8.51
N THR A 57 2.04 3.83 9.43
CA THR A 57 2.54 3.30 10.70
C THR A 57 3.01 1.86 10.49
N GLY A 58 4.22 1.53 10.97
CA GLY A 58 4.76 0.16 10.97
C GLY A 58 5.26 -0.36 9.61
N LEU A 59 4.80 -1.56 9.21
CA LEU A 59 5.25 -2.34 8.05
C LEU A 59 5.14 -1.62 6.69
N ALA A 60 4.39 -0.53 6.62
CA ALA A 60 4.23 0.29 5.42
C ALA A 60 5.44 1.19 5.13
N SER A 61 6.32 1.40 6.10
CA SER A 61 7.55 2.20 5.99
C SER A 61 8.79 1.34 5.70
N GLU A 62 8.64 0.00 5.69
CA GLU A 62 9.70 -0.89 5.29
C GLU A 62 9.96 -0.78 3.79
N SER A 63 11.25 -0.75 3.41
CA SER A 63 11.63 -0.80 2.01
C SER A 63 11.15 -2.11 1.38
N LEU A 64 10.31 -1.97 0.35
CA LEU A 64 9.83 -3.09 -0.46
C LEU A 64 10.78 -3.42 -1.62
N TYR A 65 11.93 -2.75 -1.68
CA TYR A 65 12.93 -2.96 -2.72
C TYR A 65 13.53 -4.36 -2.57
N VAL A 66 13.44 -5.14 -3.63
CA VAL A 66 14.12 -6.42 -3.78
C VAL A 66 14.96 -6.34 -5.04
N LYS A 67 16.28 -6.53 -4.90
CA LYS A 67 17.20 -6.57 -6.04
C LYS A 67 16.72 -7.64 -7.04
N ASP A 68 16.72 -7.30 -8.32
CA ASP A 68 16.31 -8.17 -9.43
C ASP A 68 14.84 -8.64 -9.39
N TYR A 69 13.94 -7.84 -8.79
CA TYR A 69 12.51 -8.17 -8.79
C TYR A 69 11.90 -8.08 -10.21
N LYS A 70 11.38 -9.20 -10.70
CA LYS A 70 10.67 -9.31 -11.98
C LYS A 70 9.17 -9.28 -11.75
N TYR A 71 8.46 -8.47 -12.53
CA TYR A 71 7.00 -8.36 -12.53
C TYR A 71 6.36 -9.46 -13.36
#